data_AF-A0A2G9TGS0-F1
#
_entry.id   AF-A0A2G9TGS0-F1
#
_cell.length_a   1.000
_cell.length_b   1.000
_cell.length_c   1.000
_cell.angle_alpha   90.00
_cell.angle_beta   90.00
_cell.angle_gamma   90.00
#
_symmetry.space_group_name_H-M   'P 1'
#
loop_
_entity.id
_entity.type
_entity.pdbx_description
1 polymer ?
#
loop_
_entity_poly.entity_id
_entity_poly.type
_entity_poly.pdbx_seq_one_letter_code
_entity_poly.pdbx_strand_id
1 'polypeptide(L)'
;KFTFFYDILAKILRKDIVHQEKYKHSYPYDWRTKKPVIIRSSAQWFFDVSSIGKRAAELAEAIKIGSEDSDLSNTLRRMVSSRPSWCISRQRVWGTPIPALIDENGMAYISKELVEHVADLIEKHGPDIWWTCSVEDLLTEEVLKSLNLSSADGLSKGTDIMDVWMDSGVAWHCARKAYDNADAT
;
A
#
# COMPACT_ATOMS: atom_id res chain seq x y z
N LYS A 1 23.00 -13.82 18.50
CA LYS A 1 22.84 -12.36 18.74
C LYS A 1 21.40 -11.95 19.17
N PHE A 2 20.45 -12.88 19.38
CA PHE A 2 19.19 -12.61 20.12
C PHE A 2 19.35 -12.76 21.64
N THR A 3 20.47 -13.31 22.09
CA THR A 3 20.80 -13.55 23.50
C THR A 3 20.76 -12.28 24.35
N PHE A 4 21.09 -11.12 23.76
CA PHE A 4 21.21 -9.86 24.49
C PHE A 4 19.87 -9.34 25.03
N PHE A 5 18.76 -9.54 24.31
CA PHE A 5 17.44 -9.08 24.75
C PHE A 5 16.88 -9.97 25.89
N TYR A 6 17.16 -11.27 25.80
CA TYR A 6 16.80 -12.24 26.82
C TYR A 6 17.50 -11.98 28.16
N ASP A 7 18.81 -11.71 28.11
CA ASP A 7 19.60 -11.44 29.31
C ASP A 7 19.13 -10.16 30.04
N ILE A 8 18.60 -9.18 29.29
CA ILE A 8 18.00 -7.97 29.85
C ILE A 8 16.65 -8.29 30.51
N LEU A 9 15.76 -9.01 29.82
CA LEU A 9 14.44 -9.40 30.37
C LEU A 9 14.58 -10.25 31.63
N ALA A 10 15.49 -11.23 31.63
CA ALA A 10 15.75 -12.10 32.78
C ALA A 10 16.32 -11.32 33.98
N LYS A 11 17.07 -10.24 33.74
CA LYS A 11 17.55 -9.34 34.80
C LYS A 11 16.43 -8.46 35.37
N ILE A 12 15.56 -7.93 34.53
CA ILE A 12 14.47 -7.03 34.94
C ILE A 12 13.39 -7.80 35.71
N LEU A 13 12.96 -8.96 35.20
CA LEU A 13 11.80 -9.69 35.71
C LEU A 13 12.16 -10.77 36.74
N ARG A 14 13.41 -10.80 37.23
CA ARG A 14 14.02 -11.93 37.94
C ARG A 14 13.21 -12.49 39.11
N LYS A 15 12.44 -11.65 39.81
CA LYS A 15 11.63 -12.03 40.98
C LYS A 15 10.27 -12.62 40.60
N ASP A 16 9.82 -12.35 39.38
CA ASP A 16 8.49 -12.69 38.86
C ASP A 16 8.53 -13.83 37.82
N ILE A 17 9.71 -14.42 37.58
CA ILE A 17 9.87 -15.57 36.67
C ILE A 17 9.46 -16.86 37.40
N VAL A 18 8.37 -17.48 36.92
CA VAL A 18 7.88 -18.76 37.45
C VAL A 18 8.58 -19.96 36.80
N HIS A 19 8.91 -19.89 35.51
CA HIS A 19 9.59 -20.95 34.78
C HIS A 19 10.43 -20.39 33.63
N GLN A 20 11.57 -21.03 33.36
CA GLN A 20 12.51 -20.63 32.32
C GLN A 20 13.14 -21.86 31.67
N GLU A 21 12.95 -22.01 30.37
CA GLU A 21 13.59 -23.06 29.59
C GLU A 21 13.95 -22.60 28.18
N LYS A 22 14.81 -23.38 27.49
CA LYS A 22 15.15 -23.15 26.08
C LYS A 22 14.14 -23.88 25.20
N TYR A 23 13.40 -23.11 24.39
CA TYR A 23 12.41 -23.66 23.46
C TYR A 23 12.97 -23.73 22.04
N LYS A 24 12.90 -24.91 21.41
CA LYS A 24 13.35 -25.13 20.02
C LYS A 24 12.13 -25.17 19.10
N HIS A 25 12.06 -24.23 18.17
CA HIS A 25 10.97 -24.13 17.19
C HIS A 25 11.45 -23.55 15.87
N SER A 26 10.57 -23.59 14.86
CA SER A 26 10.79 -22.87 13.61
C SER A 26 10.60 -21.37 13.81
N TYR A 27 11.54 -20.57 13.32
CA TYR A 27 11.49 -19.11 13.36
C TYR A 27 11.79 -18.57 11.97
N PRO A 28 11.15 -17.47 11.52
CA PRO A 28 11.41 -16.92 10.20
C PRO A 28 12.79 -16.25 10.14
N TYR A 29 13.49 -16.48 9.03
CA TYR A 29 14.79 -15.88 8.74
C TYR A 29 14.74 -15.17 7.39
N ASP A 30 15.41 -14.03 7.32
CA ASP A 30 15.64 -13.34 6.06
C ASP A 30 16.43 -14.25 5.13
N TRP A 31 15.86 -14.52 3.96
CA TRP A 31 16.39 -15.53 3.04
C TRP A 31 17.76 -15.18 2.46
N ARG A 32 18.14 -13.89 2.44
CA ARG A 32 19.41 -13.41 1.88
C ARG A 32 20.51 -13.37 2.93
N THR A 33 20.24 -12.70 4.05
CA THR A 33 21.20 -12.48 5.14
C THR A 33 21.24 -13.62 6.15
N LYS A 34 20.24 -14.53 6.11
CA LYS A 34 20.05 -15.62 7.07
C LYS A 34 20.00 -15.13 8.51
N LYS A 35 19.51 -13.91 8.74
CA LYS A 35 19.28 -13.33 10.07
C LYS A 35 17.81 -13.48 10.48
N PRO A 36 17.50 -13.63 11.79
CA PRO A 36 16.12 -13.71 12.22
C PRO A 36 15.38 -12.40 11.94
N VAL A 37 14.12 -12.49 11.53
CA VAL A 37 13.26 -11.31 11.30
C VAL A 37 12.37 -11.05 12.51
N ILE A 38 11.97 -9.80 12.71
CA ILE A 38 11.00 -9.41 13.73
C ILE A 38 9.75 -8.85 13.07
N ILE A 39 8.60 -9.05 13.71
CA ILE A 39 7.36 -8.40 13.31
C ILE A 39 7.31 -7.05 14.04
N ARG A 40 7.12 -5.97 13.28
CA ARG A 40 7.03 -4.61 13.80
C ARG A 40 5.88 -3.89 13.11
N SER A 41 5.09 -3.16 13.89
CA SER A 41 4.06 -2.27 13.36
C SER A 41 4.69 -1.05 12.66
N SER A 42 4.15 -0.69 11.51
CA SER A 42 4.53 0.48 10.71
C SER A 42 3.28 1.18 10.20
N ALA A 43 3.34 2.50 10.00
CA ALA A 43 2.31 3.20 9.23
C ALA A 43 2.29 2.66 7.79
N GLN A 44 1.10 2.44 7.24
CA GLN A 44 0.87 1.92 5.89
C GLN A 44 -0.45 2.49 5.36
N TRP A 45 -0.57 2.55 4.04
CA TRP A 45 -1.76 2.97 3.32
C TRP A 45 -2.68 1.77 3.07
N PHE A 46 -3.97 1.96 3.30
CA PHE A 46 -4.99 0.94 3.08
C PHE A 46 -6.16 1.50 2.28
N PHE A 47 -6.70 0.68 1.38
CA PHE A 47 -8.05 0.86 0.90
C PHE A 47 -9.03 0.07 1.76
N ASP A 48 -10.15 0.71 2.13
CA ASP A 48 -11.34 0.00 2.58
C ASP A 48 -11.99 -0.64 1.35
N VAL A 49 -11.99 -1.97 1.33
CA VAL A 49 -12.55 -2.77 0.23
C VAL A 49 -13.78 -3.54 0.68
N SER A 50 -14.30 -3.27 1.88
CA SER A 50 -15.41 -4.04 2.45
C SER A 50 -16.69 -3.94 1.63
N SER A 51 -17.03 -2.74 1.15
CA SER A 51 -18.20 -2.49 0.30
C SER A 51 -17.98 -2.97 -1.14
N ILE A 52 -16.80 -2.68 -1.69
CA ILE A 52 -16.42 -3.05 -3.06
C ILE A 52 -16.32 -4.57 -3.20
N GLY A 53 -15.78 -5.26 -2.20
CA GLY A 53 -15.61 -6.71 -2.18
C GLY A 53 -16.94 -7.46 -2.19
N LYS A 54 -17.96 -6.96 -1.46
CA LYS A 54 -19.32 -7.54 -1.51
C LYS A 54 -19.93 -7.39 -2.90
N ARG A 55 -19.90 -6.19 -3.46
CA ARG A 55 -20.40 -5.92 -4.82
C ARG A 55 -19.66 -6.75 -5.88
N ALA A 56 -18.33 -6.88 -5.76
CA ALA A 56 -17.54 -7.69 -6.67
C ALA A 56 -17.91 -9.19 -6.58
N ALA A 57 -18.21 -9.70 -5.39
CA ALA A 57 -18.66 -11.08 -5.21
C ALA A 57 -20.04 -11.35 -5.85
N GLU A 58 -20.97 -10.38 -5.75
CA GLU A 58 -22.27 -10.44 -6.43
C GLU A 58 -22.11 -10.46 -7.95
N LEU A 59 -21.29 -9.55 -8.51
CA LEU A 59 -21.03 -9.51 -9.95
C LEU A 59 -20.31 -10.77 -10.46
N ALA A 60 -19.46 -11.37 -9.62
CA ALA A 60 -18.74 -12.59 -9.95
C ALA A 60 -19.64 -13.83 -10.01
N GLU A 61 -20.93 -13.75 -9.61
CA GLU A 61 -21.86 -14.89 -9.75
C GLU A 61 -22.08 -15.31 -11.21
N ALA A 62 -21.98 -14.37 -12.14
CA ALA A 62 -22.09 -14.63 -13.57
C ALA A 62 -20.82 -15.25 -14.19
N ILE A 63 -19.73 -15.40 -13.42
CA ILE A 63 -18.42 -15.81 -13.92
C ILE A 63 -18.10 -17.22 -13.41
N LYS A 64 -17.93 -18.17 -14.34
CA LYS A 64 -17.41 -19.50 -14.03
C LYS A 64 -15.88 -19.46 -13.99
N ILE A 65 -15.29 -19.75 -12.82
CA ILE A 65 -13.84 -19.80 -12.62
C ILE A 65 -13.42 -21.27 -12.51
N GLY A 66 -12.56 -21.72 -13.43
CA GLY A 66 -12.01 -23.07 -13.43
C GLY A 66 -12.71 -23.99 -14.43
N SER A 67 -12.42 -25.29 -14.32
CA SER A 67 -12.98 -26.34 -15.18
C SER A 67 -14.18 -27.02 -14.53
N GLU A 68 -14.84 -27.94 -15.24
CA GLU A 68 -15.95 -28.73 -14.68
C GLU A 68 -15.52 -29.58 -13.48
N ASP A 69 -14.30 -30.12 -13.51
CA ASP A 69 -13.73 -30.92 -12.42
C ASP A 69 -13.13 -30.06 -11.29
N SER A 70 -13.04 -28.73 -11.47
CA SER A 70 -12.43 -27.82 -10.51
C SER A 70 -13.07 -26.44 -10.55
N ASP A 71 -14.29 -26.34 -10.02
CA ASP A 71 -15.01 -25.08 -9.87
C ASP A 71 -14.49 -24.29 -8.66
N LEU A 72 -13.83 -23.16 -8.94
CA LEU A 72 -13.27 -22.25 -7.94
C LEU A 72 -14.12 -20.99 -7.73
N SER A 73 -15.29 -20.90 -8.38
CA SER A 73 -16.14 -19.70 -8.35
C SER A 73 -16.59 -19.36 -6.92
N ASN A 74 -16.99 -20.36 -6.14
CA ASN A 74 -17.32 -20.18 -4.71
C ASN A 74 -16.14 -19.70 -3.87
N THR A 75 -14.94 -20.19 -4.17
CA THR A 75 -13.72 -19.83 -3.45
C THR A 75 -13.35 -18.38 -3.74
N LEU A 76 -13.40 -17.94 -5.00
CA LEU A 76 -13.18 -16.55 -5.37
C LEU A 76 -14.18 -15.62 -4.68
N ARG A 77 -15.48 -15.93 -4.78
CA ARG A 77 -16.56 -15.13 -4.16
C ARG A 77 -16.33 -14.93 -2.66
N ARG A 78 -16.01 -16.00 -1.94
CA ARG A 78 -15.70 -15.95 -0.50
C ARG A 78 -14.45 -15.12 -0.21
N MET A 79 -13.38 -15.30 -0.99
CA MET A 79 -12.14 -14.55 -0.78
C MET A 79 -12.30 -13.05 -1.00
N VAL A 80 -13.10 -12.65 -1.99
CA VAL A 80 -13.30 -11.22 -2.31
C VAL A 80 -14.26 -10.55 -1.33
N SER A 81 -15.32 -11.23 -0.89
CA SER A 81 -16.30 -10.65 0.05
C SER A 81 -15.84 -10.60 1.51
N SER A 82 -14.85 -11.41 1.89
CA SER A 82 -14.39 -11.52 3.29
C SER A 82 -13.27 -10.54 3.67
N ARG A 83 -12.68 -9.82 2.71
CA ARG A 83 -11.55 -8.92 2.98
C ARG A 83 -12.04 -7.52 3.38
N PRO A 84 -11.68 -7.03 4.58
CA PRO A 84 -12.08 -5.69 5.00
C PRO A 84 -11.17 -4.60 4.43
N SER A 85 -9.88 -4.86 4.28
CA SER A 85 -8.89 -3.88 3.84
C SER A 85 -7.81 -4.49 2.96
N TRP A 86 -7.18 -3.64 2.14
CA TRP A 86 -6.03 -3.98 1.32
C TRP A 86 -4.91 -2.99 1.61
N CYS A 87 -3.76 -3.49 2.09
CA CYS A 87 -2.54 -2.70 2.26
C CYS A 87 -1.92 -2.43 0.88
N ILE A 88 -1.96 -1.17 0.47
CA ILE A 88 -1.55 -0.73 -0.87
C ILE A 88 -0.16 -0.10 -0.92
N SER A 89 0.44 0.26 0.22
CA SER A 89 1.78 0.86 0.21
C SER A 89 2.90 -0.17 0.24
N ARG A 90 4.02 0.19 -0.40
CA ARG A 90 5.27 -0.56 -0.37
C ARG A 90 6.43 0.41 -0.16
N GLN A 91 7.33 0.08 0.77
CA GLN A 91 8.56 0.83 1.01
C GLN A 91 9.64 0.39 0.02
N ARG A 92 9.47 0.79 -1.24
CA ARG A 92 10.33 0.45 -2.39
C ARG A 92 10.54 1.69 -3.25
N VAL A 93 11.53 1.63 -4.13
CA VAL A 93 11.96 2.78 -4.94
C VAL A 93 11.44 2.75 -6.38
N TRP A 94 10.86 1.63 -6.82
CA TRP A 94 10.44 1.44 -8.21
C TRP A 94 8.97 1.04 -8.30
N GLY A 95 8.13 1.98 -8.73
CA GLY A 95 6.71 1.80 -9.00
C GLY A 95 5.94 3.12 -8.89
N THR A 96 4.62 3.05 -9.06
CA THR A 96 3.73 4.21 -9.03
C THR A 96 3.75 4.86 -7.63
N PRO A 97 4.08 6.16 -7.49
CA PRO A 97 4.10 6.81 -6.19
C PRO A 97 2.69 6.95 -5.60
N ILE A 98 2.58 6.94 -4.27
CA ILE A 98 1.35 7.38 -3.58
C ILE A 98 1.48 8.90 -3.37
N PRO A 99 0.68 9.73 -4.07
CA PRO A 99 0.81 11.19 -4.03
C PRO A 99 0.23 11.75 -2.73
N ALA A 100 1.02 11.68 -1.67
CA ALA A 100 0.70 12.22 -0.36
C ALA A 100 1.84 13.11 0.14
N LEU A 101 1.48 14.23 0.76
CA LEU A 101 2.41 15.08 1.48
C LEU A 101 2.39 14.73 2.97
N ILE A 102 3.52 14.85 3.64
CA ILE A 102 3.73 14.48 5.04
C ILE A 102 4.34 15.67 5.77
N ASP A 103 3.75 16.09 6.89
CA ASP A 103 4.33 17.13 7.75
C ASP A 103 5.41 16.58 8.69
N GLU A 104 6.06 17.48 9.44
CA GLU A 104 7.06 17.12 10.46
C GLU A 104 6.52 16.23 11.60
N ASN A 105 5.19 16.22 11.81
CA ASN A 105 4.52 15.39 12.82
C ASN A 105 4.14 13.99 12.29
N GLY A 106 4.34 13.74 10.99
CA GLY A 106 3.96 12.50 10.33
C GLY A 106 2.48 12.44 9.91
N MET A 107 1.77 13.57 9.92
CA MET A 107 0.41 13.70 9.39
C MET A 107 0.44 13.71 7.86
N ALA A 108 -0.42 12.88 7.26
CA ALA A 108 -0.52 12.76 5.81
C ALA A 108 -1.64 13.62 5.23
N TYR A 109 -1.34 14.29 4.13
CA TYR A 109 -2.20 15.18 3.38
C TYR A 109 -2.38 14.63 1.96
N ILE A 110 -3.63 14.37 1.60
CA ILE A 110 -4.02 13.89 0.27
C ILE A 110 -5.37 14.51 -0.09
N SER A 111 -5.50 14.90 -1.35
CA SER A 111 -6.75 15.39 -1.92
C SER A 111 -6.89 14.91 -3.35
N LYS A 112 -8.11 15.03 -3.89
CA LYS A 112 -8.36 14.69 -5.29
C LYS A 112 -7.55 15.60 -6.22
N GLU A 113 -7.48 16.88 -5.89
CA GLU A 113 -6.80 17.94 -6.62
C GLU A 113 -5.29 17.68 -6.67
N LEU A 114 -4.68 17.25 -5.56
CA LEU A 114 -3.27 16.84 -5.53
C LEU A 114 -3.04 15.63 -6.44
N VAL A 115 -3.89 14.61 -6.37
CA VAL A 115 -3.77 13.39 -7.18
C VAL A 115 -3.89 13.72 -8.67
N GLU A 116 -4.86 14.55 -9.06
CA GLU A 116 -5.09 14.97 -10.45
C GLU A 116 -3.93 15.82 -10.96
N HIS A 117 -3.45 16.80 -10.20
CA HIS A 117 -2.28 17.60 -10.59
C HIS A 117 -1.02 16.75 -10.76
N VAL A 118 -0.78 15.79 -9.87
CA VAL A 118 0.34 14.84 -10.01
C VAL A 118 0.17 13.95 -11.24
N ALA A 119 -1.06 13.51 -11.55
CA ALA A 119 -1.33 12.74 -12.76
C ALA A 119 -1.00 13.54 -14.04
N ASP A 120 -1.41 14.82 -14.09
CA ASP A 120 -1.09 15.73 -15.20
C ASP A 120 0.42 15.95 -15.35
N LEU A 121 1.14 16.12 -14.23
CA LEU A 121 2.59 16.22 -14.23
C LEU A 121 3.25 14.94 -14.75
N ILE A 122 2.75 13.77 -14.35
CA ILE A 122 3.25 12.47 -14.82
C ILE A 122 3.00 12.30 -16.33
N GLU A 123 1.84 12.70 -16.82
CA GLU A 123 1.51 12.64 -18.25
C GLU A 123 2.47 13.52 -19.08
N LYS A 124 2.80 14.71 -18.57
CA LYS A 124 3.66 15.67 -19.27
C LYS A 124 5.15 15.40 -19.15
N HIS A 125 5.61 14.95 -17.98
CA HIS A 125 7.04 14.87 -17.63
C HIS A 125 7.54 13.44 -17.36
N GLY A 126 6.64 12.46 -17.35
CA GLY A 126 6.93 11.07 -17.03
C GLY A 126 6.80 10.75 -15.53
N PRO A 127 6.81 9.45 -15.18
CA PRO A 127 6.50 8.98 -13.82
C PRO A 127 7.52 9.43 -12.76
N ASP A 128 8.75 9.73 -13.17
CA ASP A 128 9.81 10.14 -12.25
C ASP A 128 9.63 11.56 -11.71
N ILE A 129 8.68 12.34 -12.27
CA ILE A 129 8.45 13.72 -11.87
C ILE A 129 8.16 13.85 -10.37
N TRP A 130 7.44 12.88 -9.79
CA TRP A 130 7.16 12.86 -8.34
C TRP A 130 8.44 12.89 -7.52
N TRP A 131 9.52 12.27 -7.98
CA TRP A 131 10.79 12.22 -7.26
C TRP A 131 11.63 13.47 -7.50
N THR A 132 11.57 14.05 -8.69
CA THR A 132 12.46 15.15 -9.12
C THR A 132 11.92 16.55 -8.88
N CYS A 133 10.60 16.76 -8.89
CA CYS A 133 10.01 18.08 -8.64
C CYS A 133 10.11 18.49 -7.16
N SER A 134 9.97 19.79 -6.86
CA SER A 134 9.91 20.28 -5.49
C SER A 134 8.50 20.13 -4.91
N VAL A 135 8.32 20.37 -3.60
CA VAL A 135 6.98 20.37 -3.00
C VAL A 135 6.17 21.56 -3.49
N GLU A 136 6.83 22.68 -3.75
CA GLU A 136 6.24 23.91 -4.28
C GLU A 136 5.66 23.70 -5.68
N ASP A 137 6.31 22.91 -6.53
CA ASP A 137 5.81 22.55 -7.87
C ASP A 137 4.48 21.77 -7.82
N LEU A 138 4.23 21.08 -6.70
CA LEU A 138 3.01 20.28 -6.47
C LEU A 138 1.86 21.11 -5.87
N LEU A 139 2.17 22.22 -5.21
CA LEU A 139 1.23 23.00 -4.40
C LEU A 139 0.69 24.21 -5.16
N THR A 140 -0.16 23.96 -6.14
CA THR A 140 -0.97 25.02 -6.75
C THR A 140 -1.93 25.65 -5.72
N GLU A 141 -2.46 26.84 -6.00
CA GLU A 141 -3.42 27.50 -5.11
C GLU A 141 -4.65 26.62 -4.83
N GLU A 142 -5.10 25.86 -5.83
CA GLU A 142 -6.20 24.90 -5.72
C GLU A 142 -5.84 23.73 -4.81
N VAL A 143 -4.64 23.15 -4.97
CA VAL A 143 -4.15 22.07 -4.12
C VAL A 143 -4.03 22.53 -2.67
N LEU A 144 -3.40 23.69 -2.41
CA LEU A 144 -3.29 24.26 -1.06
C LEU A 144 -4.64 24.42 -0.38
N LYS A 145 -5.62 24.97 -1.11
CA LYS A 145 -6.99 25.14 -0.62
C LYS A 145 -7.66 23.79 -0.32
N SER A 146 -7.50 22.80 -1.20
CA SER A 146 -8.08 21.46 -1.00
C SER A 146 -7.55 20.75 0.25
N LEU A 147 -6.28 21.01 0.60
CA LEU A 147 -5.61 20.41 1.75
C LEU A 147 -5.78 21.22 3.05
N ASN A 148 -6.44 22.38 2.98
CA ASN A 148 -6.51 23.36 4.08
C ASN A 148 -5.12 23.79 4.58
N LEU A 149 -4.18 23.99 3.65
CA LEU A 149 -2.81 24.41 3.92
C LEU A 149 -2.57 25.83 3.39
N SER A 150 -1.74 26.59 4.09
CA SER A 150 -1.39 27.98 3.72
C SER A 150 -0.11 28.09 2.89
N SER A 151 0.81 27.14 3.05
CA SER A 151 2.11 27.13 2.38
C SER A 151 2.68 25.72 2.31
N ALA A 152 3.82 25.59 1.63
CA ALA A 152 4.61 24.36 1.52
C ALA A 152 5.45 24.05 2.78
N ASP A 153 5.49 24.97 3.74
CA ASP A 153 6.47 24.94 4.83
C ASP A 153 6.27 23.72 5.73
N GLY A 154 7.35 23.00 5.99
CA GLY A 154 7.34 21.80 6.84
C GLY A 154 6.72 20.56 6.18
N LEU A 155 6.39 20.62 4.88
CA LEU A 155 5.88 19.48 4.12
C LEU A 155 6.99 18.75 3.36
N SER A 156 6.82 17.44 3.26
CA SER A 156 7.67 16.55 2.49
C SER A 156 6.84 15.58 1.66
N LYS A 157 7.40 15.06 0.57
CA LYS A 157 6.73 14.04 -0.25
C LYS A 157 6.80 12.68 0.43
N GLY A 158 5.69 11.95 0.42
CA GLY A 158 5.66 10.54 0.80
C GLY A 158 6.60 9.70 -0.08
N THR A 159 7.26 8.72 0.54
CA THR A 159 8.22 7.82 -0.14
C THR A 159 7.63 6.46 -0.49
N ASP A 160 6.39 6.20 -0.11
CA ASP A 160 5.73 4.94 -0.38
C ASP A 160 5.26 4.88 -1.84
N ILE A 161 5.39 3.70 -2.44
CA ILE A 161 4.82 3.38 -3.75
C ILE A 161 3.60 2.47 -3.60
N MET A 162 2.77 2.43 -4.64
CA MET A 162 1.61 1.58 -4.75
C MET A 162 2.02 0.10 -4.92
N ASP A 163 1.15 -0.80 -4.46
CA ASP A 163 1.25 -2.24 -4.66
C ASP A 163 1.13 -2.57 -6.16
N VAL A 164 2.06 -3.37 -6.68
CA VAL A 164 2.09 -3.77 -8.10
C VAL A 164 0.80 -4.47 -8.56
N TRP A 165 0.09 -5.11 -7.63
CA TRP A 165 -1.22 -5.70 -7.92
C TRP A 165 -2.27 -4.66 -8.32
N MET A 166 -2.15 -3.42 -7.83
CA MET A 166 -3.00 -2.30 -8.26
C MET A 166 -2.74 -1.95 -9.72
N ASP A 167 -1.48 -1.74 -10.10
CA ASP A 167 -1.10 -1.42 -11.48
C ASP A 167 -1.65 -2.49 -12.46
N SER A 168 -1.48 -3.77 -12.13
CA SER A 168 -2.03 -4.87 -12.94
C SER A 168 -3.56 -4.94 -12.90
N GLY A 169 -4.19 -4.59 -11.77
CA GLY A 169 -5.63 -4.67 -11.56
C GLY A 169 -6.41 -3.59 -12.31
N VAL A 170 -5.78 -2.46 -12.66
CA VAL A 170 -6.39 -1.39 -13.46
C VAL A 170 -6.06 -1.46 -14.94
N ALA A 171 -5.15 -2.36 -15.35
CA ALA A 171 -4.67 -2.47 -16.73
C ALA A 171 -5.81 -2.68 -17.75
N TRP A 172 -6.84 -3.47 -17.40
CA TRP A 172 -7.99 -3.72 -18.27
C TRP A 172 -8.79 -2.44 -18.58
N HIS A 173 -8.89 -1.52 -17.62
CA HIS A 173 -9.63 -0.27 -17.78
C HIS A 173 -8.88 0.70 -18.69
N CYS A 174 -7.56 0.76 -18.54
CA CYS A 174 -6.67 1.51 -19.44
C CYS A 174 -6.72 0.95 -20.87
N ALA A 175 -6.63 -0.37 -21.03
CA ALA A 175 -6.69 -1.04 -22.33
C ALA A 175 -8.05 -0.83 -23.02
N ARG A 176 -9.16 -0.89 -22.27
CA ARG A 176 -10.50 -0.66 -22.83
C ARG A 176 -10.68 0.76 -23.35
N LYS A 177 -10.23 1.77 -22.61
CA LYS A 177 -10.27 3.17 -23.08
C LYS A 177 -9.48 3.37 -24.37
N ALA A 178 -8.32 2.73 -24.49
CA ALA A 178 -7.52 2.80 -25.72
C ALA A 178 -8.25 2.17 -26.91
N TYR A 179 -8.94 1.05 -26.69
CA TYR A 179 -9.76 0.39 -27.69
C TYR A 179 -10.96 1.25 -28.12
N ASP A 180 -11.74 1.78 -27.16
CA ASP A 180 -12.91 2.61 -27.44
C ASP A 180 -12.54 3.90 -28.22
N ASN A 181 -11.38 4.49 -27.93
CA ASN A 181 -10.87 5.65 -28.66
C ASN A 181 -10.41 5.32 -30.08
N ALA A 182 -9.90 4.10 -30.31
CA ALA A 182 -9.45 3.65 -31.63
C ALA A 182 -10.65 3.40 -32.57
N ASP A 183 -11.76 2.87 -32.07
CA ASP A 183 -12.99 2.65 -32.84
C ASP A 183 -13.77 3.97 -33.11
N ALA A 184 -13.45 5.05 -32.40
CA ALA A 184 -14.05 6.37 -32.62
C ALA A 184 -13.32 7.24 -33.66
N THR A 185 -12.23 6.74 -34.25
CA THR A 185 -11.39 7.43 -35.25
C THR A 185 -11.52 6.76 -36.61
#